data_AF-A0A0M3KKA4-F1
#
_entry.id   AF-A0A0M3KKA4-F1
#
_cell.length_a   1.000
_cell.length_b   1.000
_cell.length_c   1.000
_cell.angle_alpha   90.00
_cell.angle_beta   90.00
_cell.angle_gamma   90.00
#
_symmetry.space_group_name_H-M   'P 1'
#
loop_
_entity.id
_entity.type
_entity.pdbx_description
1 polymer ?
#
loop_
_entity_poly.entity_id
_entity_poly.type
_entity_poly.pdbx_seq_one_letter_code
_entity_poly.pdbx_strand_id
1 'polypeptide(L)'
;MGQTWYLAVDWQIHVFSPLLIVPLFLSLKAGCVVAFLLIALSTVANYITFYHFDSPASYVGLFGDAMDPEKTANYTQNVYFAPWLRFTPYVIGVFTGYFLQKTRGKQLHLHWAIAVALWIASILTGIACVYGLYDYLQGPEHEISLAARSSYYNWSRIAWALALAWVVIACQNDWAGKIFTEFGYFTPFLWFTFYLYAASVSIIIII
;
A
#
# COMPACT_ATOMS: atom_id res chain seq x y z
N MET A 1 -20.85 7.00 -8.54
CA MET A 1 -19.49 6.43 -8.75
C MET A 1 -19.11 5.68 -7.48
N GLY A 2 -19.50 4.40 -7.37
CA GLY A 2 -19.40 3.61 -6.14
C GLY A 2 -18.17 2.70 -6.11
N GLN A 3 -18.17 1.68 -5.24
CA GLN A 3 -17.11 0.68 -5.05
C GLN A 3 -16.62 -0.04 -6.32
N THR A 4 -17.36 0.07 -7.43
CA THR A 4 -17.03 -0.52 -8.72
C THR A 4 -15.71 0.00 -9.31
N TRP A 5 -15.23 1.18 -8.91
CA TRP A 5 -13.93 1.68 -9.37
C TRP A 5 -12.76 0.82 -8.86
N TYR A 6 -12.84 0.27 -7.64
CA TYR A 6 -11.82 -0.65 -7.13
C TYR A 6 -11.76 -1.92 -7.99
N LEU A 7 -12.93 -2.49 -8.31
CA LEU A 7 -13.01 -3.67 -9.18
C LEU A 7 -12.45 -3.40 -10.59
N ALA A 8 -12.71 -2.21 -11.13
CA ALA A 8 -12.16 -1.81 -12.43
C ALA A 8 -10.62 -1.68 -12.39
N VAL A 9 -10.07 -1.07 -11.35
CA VAL A 9 -8.62 -0.95 -11.13
C VAL A 9 -7.97 -2.32 -10.97
N ASP A 10 -8.58 -3.22 -10.17
CA ASP A 10 -8.07 -4.58 -9.96
C ASP A 10 -8.07 -5.38 -11.26
N TRP A 11 -9.12 -5.27 -12.08
CA TRP A 11 -9.16 -5.91 -13.39
C TRP A 11 -8.04 -5.39 -14.31
N GLN A 12 -7.82 -4.07 -14.35
CA GLN A 12 -6.75 -3.47 -15.15
C GLN A 12 -5.38 -3.99 -14.71
N ILE A 13 -5.09 -3.97 -13.41
CA ILE A 13 -3.84 -4.48 -12.85
C ILE A 13 -3.68 -5.98 -13.14
N HIS A 14 -4.77 -6.75 -13.05
CA HIS A 14 -4.75 -8.18 -13.35
C HIS A 14 -4.41 -8.48 -14.81
N VAL A 15 -4.94 -7.70 -15.75
CA VAL A 15 -4.60 -7.81 -17.18
C VAL A 15 -3.12 -7.53 -17.44
N PHE A 16 -2.50 -6.60 -16.70
CA PHE A 16 -1.07 -6.29 -16.82
C PHE A 16 -0.18 -7.24 -15.99
N SER A 17 -0.74 -8.06 -15.10
CA SER A 17 0.02 -8.98 -14.26
C SER A 17 0.95 -9.94 -15.01
N PRO A 18 0.63 -10.45 -16.23
CA PRO A 18 1.55 -11.33 -16.96
C PRO A 18 2.89 -10.67 -17.28
N LEU A 19 2.92 -9.33 -17.43
CA LEU A 19 4.17 -8.59 -17.66
C LEU A 19 5.16 -8.74 -16.51
N LEU A 20 4.67 -8.91 -15.27
CA LEU A 20 5.51 -9.14 -14.10
C LEU A 20 5.73 -10.64 -13.87
N ILE A 21 4.67 -11.43 -14.00
CA ILE A 21 4.66 -12.85 -13.66
C ILE A 21 5.49 -13.69 -14.63
N VAL A 22 5.38 -13.47 -15.95
CA VAL A 22 6.10 -14.26 -16.96
C VAL A 22 7.63 -14.11 -16.80
N PRO A 23 8.21 -12.91 -16.70
CA PRO A 23 9.65 -12.76 -16.45
C PRO A 23 10.09 -13.39 -15.12
N LEU A 24 9.26 -13.28 -14.07
CA LEU A 24 9.54 -13.86 -12.76
C LEU A 24 9.59 -15.40 -12.80
N PHE A 25 8.71 -16.03 -13.59
CA PHE A 25 8.72 -17.47 -13.83
C PHE A 25 9.94 -17.94 -14.62
N LEU A 26 10.39 -17.15 -15.60
CA LEU A 26 11.57 -17.48 -16.41
C LEU A 26 12.87 -17.34 -15.61
N SER A 27 13.00 -16.28 -14.82
CA SER A 27 14.17 -16.04 -13.97
C SER A 27 13.85 -15.02 -12.88
N LEU A 28 14.27 -15.33 -11.64
CA LEU A 28 14.15 -14.38 -10.53
C LEU A 28 14.87 -13.05 -10.85
N LYS A 29 16.01 -13.09 -11.55
CA LYS A 29 16.73 -11.88 -11.95
C LYS A 29 15.91 -11.02 -12.92
N ALA A 30 15.29 -11.66 -13.92
CA ALA A 30 14.44 -10.98 -14.88
C ALA A 30 13.20 -10.37 -14.20
N GLY A 31 12.55 -11.14 -13.32
CA GLY A 31 11.46 -10.64 -12.48
C GLY A 31 11.85 -9.42 -11.64
N CYS A 32 13.00 -9.46 -10.95
CA CYS A 32 13.49 -8.33 -10.16
C CYS A 32 13.76 -7.08 -11.02
N VAL A 33 14.34 -7.25 -12.22
CA VAL A 33 14.59 -6.13 -13.13
C VAL A 33 13.28 -5.49 -13.59
N VAL A 34 12.31 -6.31 -14.01
CA VAL A 34 10.99 -5.82 -14.44
C VAL A 34 10.24 -5.14 -13.29
N ALA A 35 10.29 -5.72 -12.09
CA ALA A 35 9.70 -5.14 -10.89
C ALA A 35 10.29 -3.76 -10.57
N PHE A 36 11.61 -3.64 -10.60
CA PHE A 36 12.30 -2.38 -10.37
C PHE A 36 11.89 -1.34 -11.42
N LEU A 37 11.84 -1.71 -12.70
CA LEU A 37 11.42 -0.81 -13.78
C LEU A 37 9.96 -0.35 -13.60
N LEU A 38 9.04 -1.25 -13.23
CA LEU A 38 7.63 -0.90 -13.00
C LEU A 38 7.46 0.04 -11.80
N ILE A 39 8.17 -0.21 -10.70
CA ILE A 39 8.16 0.68 -9.52
C ILE A 39 8.79 2.04 -9.85
N ALA A 40 9.91 2.05 -10.57
CA ALA A 40 10.57 3.28 -10.99
C ALA A 40 9.68 4.12 -11.92
N LEU A 41 9.06 3.49 -12.92
CA LEU A 41 8.13 4.14 -13.84
C LEU A 41 6.92 4.71 -13.12
N SER A 42 6.32 3.94 -12.20
CA SER A 42 5.21 4.40 -11.35
C SER A 42 5.61 5.60 -10.48
N THR A 43 6.81 5.56 -9.88
CA THR A 43 7.34 6.64 -9.04
C THR A 43 7.56 7.93 -9.85
N VAL A 44 8.19 7.81 -11.02
CA VAL A 44 8.42 8.95 -11.93
C VAL A 44 7.11 9.53 -12.42
N ALA A 45 6.17 8.69 -12.86
CA ALA A 45 4.84 9.14 -13.28
C ALA A 45 4.09 9.86 -12.15
N ASN A 46 4.23 9.41 -10.91
CA ASN A 46 3.67 10.09 -9.74
C ASN A 46 4.27 11.48 -9.56
N TYR A 47 5.60 11.61 -9.58
CA TYR A 47 6.24 12.93 -9.48
C TYR A 47 5.76 13.86 -10.60
N ILE A 48 5.74 13.41 -11.86
CA ILE A 48 5.25 14.22 -12.99
C ILE A 48 3.81 14.68 -12.74
N THR A 49 2.92 13.78 -12.30
CA THR A 49 1.51 14.10 -12.06
C THR A 49 1.36 15.11 -10.92
N PHE A 50 2.10 14.95 -9.83
CA PHE A 50 2.08 15.88 -8.71
C PHE A 50 2.61 17.26 -9.09
N TYR A 51 3.69 17.34 -9.87
CA TYR A 51 4.26 18.61 -10.35
C TYR A 51 3.38 19.31 -11.40
N HIS A 52 2.64 18.55 -12.21
CA HIS A 52 1.78 19.13 -13.25
C HIS A 52 0.45 19.64 -12.70
N PHE A 53 -0.16 18.91 -11.76
CA PHE A 53 -1.50 19.21 -11.24
C PHE A 53 -1.51 19.81 -9.83
N ASP A 54 -0.34 20.13 -9.26
CA ASP A 54 -0.19 20.63 -7.88
C ASP A 54 -1.01 19.82 -6.84
N SER A 55 -0.93 18.50 -6.97
CA SER A 55 -1.86 17.58 -6.30
C SER A 55 -1.70 17.56 -4.77
N PRO A 56 -2.80 17.57 -3.99
CA PRO A 56 -2.76 17.43 -2.53
C PRO A 56 -2.12 16.11 -2.09
N ALA A 57 -1.49 16.08 -0.92
CA ALA A 57 -0.92 14.83 -0.40
C ALA A 57 -2.00 13.79 -0.04
N SER A 58 -3.21 14.26 0.29
CA SER A 58 -4.37 13.44 0.62
C SER A 58 -5.64 14.11 0.07
N TYR A 59 -6.57 13.30 -0.43
CA TYR A 59 -7.94 13.74 -0.76
C TYR A 59 -8.84 13.84 0.48
N VAL A 60 -8.38 13.32 1.61
CA VAL A 60 -9.04 13.41 2.91
C VAL A 60 -8.32 14.48 3.71
N GLY A 61 -8.98 15.63 3.89
CA GLY A 61 -8.51 16.75 4.69
C GLY A 61 -9.66 17.71 4.95
N LEU A 62 -9.72 18.28 6.15
CA LEU A 62 -10.74 19.27 6.55
C LEU A 62 -10.30 20.72 6.24
N PHE A 63 -9.07 20.89 5.73
CA PHE A 63 -8.40 22.18 5.54
C PHE A 63 -7.43 22.13 4.34
N GLY A 64 -6.99 23.30 3.86
CA GLY A 64 -5.93 23.43 2.84
C GLY A 64 -6.35 23.02 1.42
N ASP A 65 -5.40 22.61 0.59
CA ASP A 65 -5.60 22.18 -0.82
C ASP A 65 -6.65 21.05 -1.00
N ALA A 66 -6.97 20.31 0.05
CA ALA A 66 -8.04 19.30 0.03
C ALA A 66 -9.46 19.91 -0.02
N MET A 67 -9.62 21.19 0.35
CA MET A 67 -10.88 21.94 0.28
C MET A 67 -11.11 22.62 -1.08
N ASP A 68 -10.08 22.71 -1.93
CA ASP A 68 -10.21 23.22 -3.29
C ASP A 68 -10.90 22.16 -4.18
N PRO A 69 -12.14 22.42 -4.67
CA PRO A 69 -12.86 21.44 -5.47
C PRO A 69 -12.14 21.07 -6.77
N GLU A 70 -11.37 21.99 -7.36
CA GLU A 70 -10.65 21.76 -8.61
C GLU A 70 -9.43 20.86 -8.39
N LYS A 71 -8.63 21.14 -7.35
CA LYS A 71 -7.47 20.30 -6.99
C LYS A 71 -7.90 18.90 -6.54
N THR A 72 -8.98 18.80 -5.77
CA THR A 72 -9.51 17.50 -5.32
C THR A 72 -10.11 16.69 -6.47
N ALA A 73 -10.78 17.33 -7.43
CA ALA A 73 -11.26 16.66 -8.64
C ALA A 73 -10.11 16.14 -9.50
N ASN A 74 -9.10 16.97 -9.74
CA ASN A 74 -7.89 16.60 -10.49
C ASN A 74 -7.12 15.47 -9.81
N TYR A 75 -6.95 15.52 -8.49
CA TYR A 75 -6.35 14.43 -7.72
C TYR A 75 -7.14 13.13 -7.89
N THR A 76 -8.46 13.19 -7.74
CA THR A 76 -9.31 12.01 -7.81
C THR A 76 -9.20 11.33 -9.18
N GLN A 77 -9.25 12.12 -10.25
CA GLN A 77 -9.20 11.61 -11.63
C GLN A 77 -7.79 11.15 -12.03
N ASN A 78 -6.76 11.96 -11.77
CA ASN A 78 -5.42 11.76 -12.33
C ASN A 78 -4.46 11.02 -11.39
N VAL A 79 -4.74 11.01 -10.08
CA VAL A 79 -3.88 10.38 -9.06
C VAL A 79 -4.56 9.15 -8.45
N TYR A 80 -5.82 9.29 -8.02
CA TYR A 80 -6.50 8.26 -7.25
C TYR A 80 -7.05 7.11 -8.10
N PHE A 81 -7.69 7.42 -9.23
CA PHE A 81 -8.21 6.43 -10.18
C PHE A 81 -7.18 5.92 -11.18
N ALA A 82 -5.98 6.48 -11.21
CA ALA A 82 -4.90 6.07 -12.10
C ALA A 82 -4.21 4.78 -11.61
N PRO A 83 -4.50 3.59 -12.17
CA PRO A 83 -3.94 2.31 -11.69
C PRO A 83 -2.42 2.25 -11.81
N TRP A 84 -1.85 2.89 -12.84
CA TRP A 84 -0.40 2.90 -13.10
C TRP A 84 0.40 3.62 -12.01
N LEU A 85 -0.21 4.57 -11.29
CA LEU A 85 0.40 5.25 -10.14
C LEU A 85 0.30 4.45 -8.83
N ARG A 86 -0.49 3.38 -8.84
CA ARG A 86 -0.81 2.55 -7.66
C ARG A 86 -0.33 1.11 -7.80
N PHE A 87 0.49 0.82 -8.80
CA PHE A 87 0.94 -0.53 -9.11
C PHE A 87 1.97 -1.08 -8.11
N THR A 88 2.62 -0.21 -7.32
CA THR A 88 3.74 -0.59 -6.45
C THR A 88 3.40 -1.64 -5.38
N PRO A 89 2.28 -1.52 -4.62
CA PRO A 89 1.87 -2.57 -3.67
C PRO A 89 1.58 -3.91 -4.36
N TYR A 90 1.08 -3.89 -5.59
CA TYR A 90 0.82 -5.10 -6.36
C TYR A 90 2.10 -5.87 -6.67
N VAL A 91 3.15 -5.16 -7.11
CA VAL A 91 4.48 -5.75 -7.33
C VAL A 91 4.97 -6.44 -6.07
N ILE A 92 4.95 -5.74 -4.92
CA ILE A 92 5.40 -6.28 -3.63
C ILE A 92 4.57 -7.51 -3.23
N GLY A 93 3.26 -7.47 -3.47
CA GLY A 93 2.36 -8.61 -3.25
C GLY A 93 2.74 -9.84 -4.08
N VAL A 94 3.04 -9.68 -5.37
CA VAL A 94 3.47 -10.78 -6.24
C VAL A 94 4.79 -11.40 -5.77
N PHE A 95 5.77 -10.59 -5.35
CA PHE A 95 7.02 -11.10 -4.78
C PHE A 95 6.81 -11.85 -3.47
N THR A 96 5.95 -11.31 -2.60
CA THR A 96 5.58 -11.98 -1.35
C THR A 96 4.94 -13.34 -1.63
N GLY A 97 3.97 -13.39 -2.55
CA GLY A 97 3.33 -14.65 -2.96
C GLY A 97 4.32 -15.64 -3.57
N TYR A 98 5.22 -15.18 -4.44
CA TYR A 98 6.27 -16.01 -5.02
C TYR A 98 7.23 -16.56 -3.95
N PHE A 99 7.63 -15.74 -2.97
CA PHE A 99 8.45 -16.16 -1.84
C PHE A 99 7.75 -17.28 -1.06
N LEU A 100 6.49 -17.07 -0.66
CA LEU A 100 5.70 -18.06 0.07
C LEU A 100 5.53 -19.37 -0.69
N GLN A 101 5.30 -19.30 -2.00
CA GLN A 101 5.19 -20.49 -2.84
C GLN A 101 6.51 -21.28 -2.88
N LYS A 102 7.66 -20.60 -2.90
CA LYS A 102 8.99 -21.22 -2.94
C LYS A 102 9.45 -21.78 -1.58
N THR A 103 8.96 -21.21 -0.50
CA THR A 103 9.23 -21.65 0.88
C THR A 103 8.15 -22.58 1.42
N ARG A 104 7.10 -22.87 0.64
CA ARG A 104 6.03 -23.79 1.01
C ARG A 104 6.60 -25.15 1.38
N GLY A 105 6.26 -25.61 2.59
CA GLY A 105 6.71 -26.90 3.12
C GLY A 105 8.17 -26.92 3.61
N LYS A 106 8.88 -25.80 3.59
CA LYS A 106 10.22 -25.68 4.18
C LYS A 106 10.13 -24.98 5.53
N GLN A 107 10.80 -25.55 6.53
CA GLN A 107 11.00 -24.90 7.82
C GLN A 107 12.04 -23.79 7.63
N LEU A 108 11.59 -22.54 7.57
CA LEU A 108 12.50 -21.41 7.57
C LEU A 108 13.00 -21.19 9.00
N HIS A 109 14.31 -21.12 9.17
CA HIS A 109 14.92 -20.81 10.46
C HIS A 109 15.35 -19.35 10.46
N LEU A 110 14.59 -18.49 11.14
CA LEU A 110 14.93 -17.09 11.36
C LEU A 110 15.32 -16.88 12.82
N HIS A 111 16.41 -16.16 13.05
CA HIS A 111 16.83 -15.82 14.40
C HIS A 111 15.76 -14.93 15.07
N TRP A 112 15.37 -15.26 16.30
CA TRP A 112 14.28 -14.59 17.02
C TRP A 112 14.46 -13.07 17.11
N ALA A 113 15.70 -12.58 17.28
CA ALA A 113 15.97 -11.14 17.32
C ALA A 113 15.66 -10.42 15.99
N ILE A 114 15.88 -11.09 14.86
CA ILE A 114 15.54 -10.55 13.54
C ILE A 114 14.03 -10.49 13.37
N ALA A 115 13.31 -11.53 13.82
CA ALA A 115 11.85 -11.55 13.78
C ALA A 115 11.26 -10.38 14.61
N VAL A 116 11.77 -10.15 15.82
CA VAL A 116 11.35 -9.03 16.68
C VAL A 116 11.67 -7.68 16.02
N ALA A 117 12.87 -7.52 15.45
CA ALA A 117 13.26 -6.29 14.77
C ALA A 117 12.34 -5.97 13.58
N LEU A 118 11.98 -6.98 12.77
CA LEU A 118 11.08 -6.81 11.63
C LEU A 118 9.63 -6.53 12.06
N TRP A 119 9.17 -7.09 13.17
CA TRP A 119 7.88 -6.72 13.78
C TRP A 119 7.85 -5.26 14.23
N ILE A 120 8.86 -4.83 14.99
CA ILE A 120 8.98 -3.43 15.43
C ILE A 120 9.05 -2.50 14.22
N ALA A 121 9.88 -2.82 13.23
CA ALA A 121 10.00 -2.03 12.00
C ALA A 121 8.66 -1.93 11.26
N SER A 122 7.89 -3.01 11.17
CA SER A 122 6.59 -3.02 10.49
C SER A 122 5.55 -2.18 11.22
N ILE A 123 5.50 -2.28 12.56
CA ILE A 123 4.58 -1.47 13.38
C ILE A 123 4.94 0.01 13.28
N LEU A 124 6.22 0.36 13.45
CA LEU A 124 6.68 1.75 13.33
C LEU A 124 6.41 2.31 11.93
N THR A 125 6.61 1.50 10.89
CA THR A 125 6.30 1.89 9.51
C THR A 125 4.80 2.14 9.32
N GLY A 126 3.95 1.27 9.87
CA GLY A 126 2.50 1.45 9.82
C GLY A 126 2.05 2.73 10.52
N ILE A 127 2.57 2.99 11.73
CA ILE A 127 2.34 4.23 12.49
C ILE A 127 2.81 5.44 11.68
N ALA A 128 4.03 5.42 11.13
CA ALA A 128 4.56 6.51 10.33
C ALA A 128 3.74 6.78 9.06
N CYS A 129 3.22 5.73 8.40
CA CYS A 129 2.34 5.90 7.25
C CYS A 129 1.03 6.58 7.62
N VAL A 130 0.42 6.24 8.76
CA VAL A 130 -0.86 6.82 9.21
C VAL A 130 -0.68 8.26 9.71
N TYR A 131 0.32 8.49 10.56
CA TYR A 131 0.54 9.78 11.22
C TYR A 131 1.47 10.73 10.46
N GLY A 132 2.11 10.29 9.38
CA GLY A 132 3.06 11.11 8.61
C GLY A 132 2.45 12.36 7.96
N LEU A 133 1.12 12.43 7.85
CA LEU A 133 0.38 13.59 7.37
C LEU A 133 -0.35 14.36 8.48
N TYR A 134 -0.18 13.97 9.74
CA TYR A 134 -0.96 14.52 10.85
C TYR A 134 -0.88 16.04 10.93
N ASP A 135 0.34 16.60 10.91
CA ASP A 135 0.54 18.06 10.99
C ASP A 135 -0.02 18.78 9.76
N TYR A 136 0.17 18.22 8.56
CA TYR A 136 -0.39 18.75 7.32
C TYR A 136 -1.93 18.83 7.34
N LEU A 137 -2.58 17.91 8.06
CA LEU A 137 -4.04 17.87 8.18
C LEU A 137 -4.59 18.81 9.26
N GLN A 138 -3.75 19.43 10.10
CA GLN A 138 -4.21 20.31 11.18
C GLN A 138 -4.57 21.73 10.75
N GLY A 139 -4.14 22.17 9.56
CA GLY A 139 -4.52 23.49 9.05
C GLY A 139 -3.59 24.04 7.98
N PRO A 140 -3.97 25.15 7.33
CA PRO A 140 -3.21 25.77 6.23
C PRO A 140 -1.85 26.33 6.65
N GLU A 141 -1.60 26.51 7.95
CA GLU A 141 -0.29 26.96 8.46
C GLU A 141 0.80 25.89 8.37
N HIS A 142 0.42 24.62 8.14
CA HIS A 142 1.32 23.47 8.08
C HIS A 142 1.46 22.93 6.65
N GLU A 143 1.47 23.82 5.65
CA GLU A 143 1.69 23.42 4.27
C GLU A 143 3.08 22.80 4.08
N ILE A 144 3.11 21.61 3.48
CA ILE A 144 4.33 20.91 3.10
C ILE A 144 4.62 21.14 1.62
N SER A 145 5.91 21.15 1.27
CA SER A 145 6.35 21.36 -0.11
C SER A 145 5.80 20.29 -1.06
N LEU A 146 5.66 20.63 -2.35
CA LEU A 146 5.20 19.69 -3.38
C LEU A 146 6.09 18.45 -3.49
N ALA A 147 7.39 18.61 -3.27
CA ALA A 147 8.35 17.51 -3.19
C ALA A 147 8.04 16.59 -1.99
N ALA A 148 7.69 17.14 -0.82
CA ALA A 148 7.30 16.35 0.34
C ALA A 148 5.98 15.61 0.13
N ARG A 149 4.98 16.25 -0.50
CA ARG A 149 3.66 15.66 -0.82
C ARG A 149 3.78 14.46 -1.74
N SER A 150 4.48 14.64 -2.86
CA SER A 150 4.72 13.59 -3.86
C SER A 150 5.60 12.46 -3.30
N SER A 151 6.61 12.80 -2.49
CA SER A 151 7.46 11.80 -1.82
C SER A 151 6.66 10.98 -0.82
N TYR A 152 5.86 11.62 0.05
CA TYR A 152 5.00 10.91 0.98
C TYR A 152 4.06 9.96 0.24
N TYR A 153 3.40 10.40 -0.83
CA TYR A 153 2.49 9.56 -1.61
C TYR A 153 3.16 8.28 -2.14
N ASN A 154 4.37 8.39 -2.70
CA ASN A 154 5.10 7.25 -3.24
C ASN A 154 5.64 6.32 -2.14
N TRP A 155 6.41 6.89 -1.21
CA TRP A 155 7.17 6.12 -0.24
C TRP A 155 6.30 5.50 0.85
N SER A 156 5.23 6.18 1.29
CA SER A 156 4.29 5.60 2.27
C SER A 156 3.63 4.32 1.74
N ARG A 157 3.30 4.27 0.44
CA ARG A 157 2.69 3.09 -0.18
C ARG A 157 3.65 1.91 -0.31
N ILE A 158 4.91 2.20 -0.66
CA ILE A 158 5.98 1.19 -0.67
C ILE A 158 6.20 0.65 0.75
N ALA A 159 6.37 1.55 1.71
CA ALA A 159 6.66 1.21 3.09
C ALA A 159 5.51 0.41 3.72
N TRP A 160 4.26 0.83 3.50
CA TRP A 160 3.07 0.12 3.92
C TRP A 160 2.98 -1.29 3.32
N ALA A 161 3.22 -1.42 2.01
CA ALA A 161 3.19 -2.71 1.33
C ALA A 161 4.29 -3.66 1.84
N LEU A 162 5.49 -3.15 2.13
CA LEU A 162 6.58 -3.94 2.73
C LEU A 162 6.26 -4.36 4.17
N ALA A 163 5.67 -3.47 4.98
CA ALA A 163 5.23 -3.80 6.33
C ALA A 163 4.18 -4.92 6.31
N LEU A 164 3.18 -4.83 5.42
CA LEU A 164 2.20 -5.90 5.23
C LEU A 164 2.83 -7.20 4.69
N ALA A 165 3.80 -7.10 3.77
CA ALA A 165 4.51 -8.28 3.27
C ALA A 165 5.21 -9.05 4.40
N TRP A 166 5.86 -8.35 5.33
CA TRP A 166 6.45 -8.98 6.51
C TRP A 166 5.40 -9.65 7.39
N VAL A 167 4.28 -8.97 7.68
CA VAL A 167 3.18 -9.52 8.50
C VAL A 167 2.69 -10.85 7.91
N VAL A 168 2.44 -10.88 6.59
CA VAL A 168 1.98 -12.11 5.91
C VAL A 168 3.03 -13.22 6.00
N ILE A 169 4.31 -12.91 5.78
CA ILE A 169 5.40 -13.90 5.88
C ILE A 169 5.53 -14.45 7.30
N ALA A 170 5.46 -13.58 8.32
CA ALA A 170 5.56 -13.96 9.71
C ALA A 170 4.38 -14.83 10.16
N CYS A 171 3.16 -14.52 9.70
CA CYS A 171 1.97 -15.34 9.95
C CYS A 171 2.07 -16.73 9.30
N GLN A 172 2.59 -16.82 8.06
CA GLN A 172 2.68 -18.09 7.34
C GLN A 172 3.76 -19.05 7.88
N ASN A 173 4.77 -18.52 8.59
CA ASN A 173 5.90 -19.30 9.15
C ASN A 173 5.81 -19.45 10.68
N ASP A 174 4.65 -19.16 11.28
CA ASP A 174 4.43 -19.22 12.74
C ASP A 174 5.41 -18.35 13.57
N TRP A 175 6.10 -17.39 12.94
CA TRP A 175 7.00 -16.42 13.58
C TRP A 175 6.27 -15.25 14.25
N ALA A 176 4.94 -15.25 14.16
CA ALA A 176 4.09 -14.51 15.08
C ALA A 176 4.15 -15.08 16.52
N GLY A 177 4.84 -16.23 16.69
CA GLY A 177 4.93 -17.10 17.87
C GLY A 177 4.67 -16.46 19.22
N LYS A 178 3.74 -17.06 19.98
CA LYS A 178 3.27 -16.74 21.35
C LYS A 178 2.78 -15.31 21.60
N ILE A 179 3.33 -14.29 20.94
CA ILE A 179 2.91 -12.88 21.02
C ILE A 179 1.52 -12.72 20.42
N PHE A 180 1.21 -13.40 19.31
CA PHE A 180 -0.12 -13.37 18.68
C PHE A 180 -0.91 -14.68 18.78
N THR A 181 -0.26 -15.78 19.17
CA THR A 181 -0.95 -17.08 19.33
C THR A 181 -1.92 -17.09 20.52
N GLU A 182 -1.65 -16.28 21.56
CA GLU A 182 -2.60 -15.99 22.65
C GLU A 182 -3.74 -15.04 22.19
N PHE A 183 -3.53 -14.28 21.11
CA PHE A 183 -4.54 -13.44 20.45
C PHE A 183 -5.39 -14.20 19.41
N GLY A 184 -5.64 -15.50 19.61
CA GLY A 184 -6.63 -16.27 18.84
C GLY A 184 -8.03 -15.61 18.78
N TYR A 185 -8.30 -14.64 19.67
CA TYR A 185 -9.48 -13.79 19.71
C TYR A 185 -9.56 -12.69 18.64
N PHE A 186 -8.48 -12.37 17.90
CA PHE A 186 -8.49 -11.37 16.81
C PHE A 186 -8.67 -11.97 15.42
N THR A 187 -8.63 -13.30 15.28
CA THR A 187 -9.02 -13.96 14.04
C THR A 187 -10.43 -13.56 13.60
N PRO A 188 -11.45 -13.54 14.48
CA PRO A 188 -12.76 -12.95 14.17
C PRO A 188 -12.70 -11.46 13.82
N PHE A 189 -11.81 -10.69 14.45
CA PHE A 189 -11.68 -9.25 14.25
C PHE A 189 -11.09 -8.90 12.87
N LEU A 190 -10.17 -9.70 12.34
CA LEU A 190 -9.67 -9.57 10.96
C LEU A 190 -10.78 -9.80 9.93
N TRP A 191 -11.65 -10.79 10.17
CA TRP A 191 -12.81 -11.06 9.32
C TRP A 191 -13.81 -9.90 9.46
N PHE A 192 -14.03 -9.42 10.69
CA PHE A 192 -14.87 -8.25 10.96
C PHE A 192 -14.31 -6.98 10.31
N THR A 193 -13.00 -6.79 10.23
CA THR A 193 -12.38 -5.63 9.55
C THR A 193 -12.51 -5.77 8.04
N PHE A 194 -12.45 -6.99 7.48
CA PHE A 194 -12.70 -7.24 6.07
C PHE A 194 -14.18 -7.00 5.71
N TYR A 195 -15.10 -7.51 6.53
CA TYR A 195 -16.54 -7.28 6.38
C TYR A 195 -16.94 -5.84 6.68
N LEU A 196 -16.36 -5.18 7.67
CA LEU A 196 -16.56 -3.76 7.95
C LEU A 196 -15.89 -2.88 6.91
N TYR A 197 -14.75 -3.24 6.31
CA TYR A 197 -14.22 -2.50 5.16
C TYR A 197 -15.17 -2.64 3.96
N ALA A 198 -15.70 -3.84 3.71
CA ALA A 198 -16.72 -4.05 2.69
C ALA A 198 -18.07 -3.37 3.01
N ALA A 199 -18.46 -3.26 4.29
CA ALA A 199 -19.76 -2.77 4.75
C ALA A 199 -19.78 -1.29 5.20
N SER A 200 -18.67 -0.74 5.69
CA SER A 200 -18.53 0.66 6.08
C SER A 200 -18.73 1.60 4.90
N VAL A 201 -18.51 1.11 3.67
CA VAL A 201 -18.79 1.89 2.47
C VAL A 201 -20.29 1.91 2.10
N SER A 202 -21.09 1.01 2.66
CA SER A 202 -22.56 1.04 2.48
C SER A 202 -23.25 1.98 3.48
N ILE A 203 -22.62 2.26 4.63
CA ILE A 203 -23.24 3.03 5.72
C ILE A 203 -23.09 4.54 5.55
N ILE A 204 -22.06 5.00 4.82
CA ILE A 204 -21.85 6.45 4.54
C ILE A 204 -22.87 7.00 3.50
N ILE A 205 -23.72 6.16 2.91
CA ILE A 205 -24.74 6.57 1.92
C ILE A 205 -26.14 6.77 2.57
N ILE A 206 -26.30 6.56 3.88
CA ILE A 206 -27.60 6.70 4.58
C ILE A 206 -27.55 7.74 5.72
N ILE A 207 -26.68 8.74 5.63
CA ILE A 207 -26.75 9.98 6.42
C ILE A 207 -26.53 11.15 5.47
#